data_AF-A0A847BGA3-F1
#
_entry.id   AF-A0A847BGA3-F1
#
_cell.length_a   1.000
_cell.length_b   1.000
_cell.length_c   1.000
_cell.angle_alpha   90.00
_cell.angle_beta   90.00
_cell.angle_gamma   90.00
#
_symmetry.space_group_name_H-M   'P 1'
#
loop_
_entity.id
_entity.type
_entity.pdbx_description
1 polymer ?
#
loop_
_entity_poly.entity_id
_entity_poly.type
_entity_poly.pdbx_seq_one_letter_code
_entity_poly.pdbx_strand_id
1 'polypeptide(L)'
;MATTPVHYPWYKKEDTDAFFALFQNNIANFVIIAISMLSMGFPASIVFGQVLPGAAVAVMAGNFYYAWSAARLARKENRADVTALSYGISTPVMFVFLFGVLLPIKQMTGDAEMAWKVSVAACFISGAISAAVSLIGRWAQYH
;
A
#
# COMPACT_ATOMS: atom_id res chain seq x y z
N MET A 1 -3.21 -18.56 38.76
CA MET A 1 -1.83 -18.57 38.27
C MET A 1 -1.66 -17.35 37.38
N ALA A 2 -0.81 -16.39 37.75
CA ALA A 2 -0.54 -15.23 36.91
C ALA A 2 0.28 -15.68 35.70
N THR A 3 -0.26 -15.52 34.48
CA THR A 3 0.47 -15.82 33.25
C THR A 3 1.64 -14.85 33.12
N THR A 4 2.87 -15.37 33.05
CA THR A 4 4.07 -14.56 32.81
C THR A 4 3.87 -13.69 31.56
N PRO A 5 4.12 -12.37 31.64
CA PRO A 5 3.93 -11.49 30.49
C PRO A 5 4.88 -11.91 29.36
N VAL A 6 4.32 -12.16 28.18
CA VAL A 6 5.08 -12.55 27.00
C VAL A 6 5.78 -11.32 26.41
N HIS A 7 7.11 -11.39 26.30
CA HIS A 7 7.90 -10.31 25.69
C HIS A 7 7.86 -10.41 24.17
N TYR A 8 7.15 -9.48 23.52
CA TYR A 8 7.14 -9.36 22.07
C TYR A 8 8.34 -8.55 21.56
N PRO A 9 9.28 -9.14 20.80
CA PRO A 9 10.39 -8.41 20.22
C PRO A 9 9.90 -7.55 19.05
N TRP A 10 10.22 -6.25 19.08
CA TRP A 10 9.91 -5.31 18.00
C TRP A 10 10.82 -5.46 16.77
N TYR A 11 11.92 -6.18 16.93
CA TYR A 11 12.88 -6.48 15.87
C TYR A 11 13.50 -7.84 16.13
N LYS A 12 13.58 -8.65 15.07
CA LYS A 12 14.37 -9.87 14.97
C LYS A 12 15.30 -9.77 13.77
N LYS A 13 16.35 -10.59 13.74
CA LYS A 13 17.36 -10.51 12.67
C LYS A 13 16.75 -10.75 11.29
N GLU A 14 15.75 -11.64 11.23
CA GLU A 14 14.97 -12.02 10.06
C GLU A 14 14.17 -10.84 9.47
N ASP A 15 13.82 -9.83 10.26
CA ASP A 15 13.10 -8.64 9.78
C ASP A 15 13.95 -7.83 8.78
N THR A 16 15.28 -7.98 8.83
CA THR A 16 16.19 -7.37 7.85
C THR A 16 16.02 -7.96 6.47
N ASP A 17 15.89 -9.28 6.39
CA ASP A 17 15.67 -9.98 5.11
C ASP A 17 14.28 -9.62 4.55
N ALA A 18 13.27 -9.62 5.42
CA ALA A 18 11.92 -9.17 5.08
C ALA A 18 11.89 -7.71 4.58
N PHE A 19 12.68 -6.82 5.19
CA PHE A 19 12.81 -5.44 4.75
C PHE A 19 13.38 -5.36 3.32
N PHE A 20 14.47 -6.06 3.01
CA PHE A 20 15.08 -6.01 1.68
C PHE A 20 14.18 -6.64 0.61
N ALA A 21 13.50 -7.74 0.94
CA ALA A 21 12.52 -8.35 0.04
C ALA A 21 11.38 -7.36 -0.28
N LEU A 22 10.84 -6.69 0.74
CA LEU A 22 9.78 -5.70 0.57
C LEU A 22 10.27 -4.44 -0.17
N PHE A 23 11.49 -4.00 0.12
CA PHE A 23 12.11 -2.84 -0.51
C PHE A 23 12.32 -3.06 -2.00
N GLN A 24 12.90 -4.21 -2.38
CA GLN A 24 13.09 -4.58 -3.78
C GLN A 24 11.76 -4.68 -4.53
N ASN A 25 10.74 -5.30 -3.92
CA ASN A 25 9.40 -5.39 -4.51
C ASN A 25 8.79 -3.99 -4.75
N ASN A 26 8.90 -3.07 -3.78
CA ASN A 26 8.37 -1.72 -3.95
C ASN A 26 9.17 -0.88 -4.96
N ILE A 27 10.49 -1.04 -5.04
CA ILE A 27 11.30 -0.40 -6.10
C ILE A 27 10.83 -0.85 -7.47
N ALA A 28 10.64 -2.16 -7.68
CA ALA A 28 10.18 -2.67 -8.97
C ALA A 28 8.83 -2.03 -9.37
N ASN A 29 7.89 -1.95 -8.43
CA ASN A 29 6.60 -1.28 -8.66
C ASN A 29 6.76 0.22 -8.95
N PHE A 30 7.62 0.94 -8.22
CA PHE A 30 7.90 2.35 -8.48
C PHE A 30 8.48 2.58 -9.87
N VAL A 31 9.41 1.73 -10.30
CA VAL A 31 10.01 1.80 -11.65
C VAL A 31 8.95 1.54 -12.72
N ILE A 32 8.07 0.55 -12.52
CA ILE A 32 6.98 0.26 -13.45
C ILE A 32 6.02 1.46 -13.54
N ILE A 33 5.64 2.06 -12.41
CA ILE A 33 4.79 3.26 -12.39
C ILE A 33 5.47 4.40 -13.15
N ALA A 34 6.75 4.66 -12.85
CA ALA A 34 7.49 5.75 -13.46
C ALA A 34 7.60 5.59 -14.98
N ILE A 35 8.07 4.43 -15.45
CA ILE A 35 8.22 4.16 -16.89
C ILE A 35 6.86 4.20 -17.59
N SER A 36 5.81 3.63 -16.98
CA SER A 36 4.47 3.63 -17.56
C SER A 36 3.92 5.04 -17.69
N MET A 37 4.03 5.88 -16.66
CA MET A 37 3.54 7.25 -16.72
C MET A 37 4.35 8.11 -17.70
N LEU A 38 5.68 7.95 -17.72
CA LEU A 38 6.54 8.64 -18.68
C LEU A 38 6.24 8.23 -20.12
N SER A 39 6.02 6.93 -20.40
CA SER A 39 5.66 6.43 -21.73
C SER A 39 4.28 6.89 -22.18
N MET A 40 3.35 7.08 -21.24
CA MET A 40 2.06 7.72 -21.49
C MET A 40 2.18 9.22 -21.76
N GLY A 41 3.36 9.82 -21.55
CA GLY A 41 3.67 11.24 -21.78
C GLY A 41 3.35 12.15 -20.60
N PHE A 42 3.31 11.63 -19.36
CA PHE A 42 3.19 12.49 -18.17
C PHE A 42 4.50 13.25 -17.95
N PRO A 43 4.44 14.51 -17.48
CA PRO A 43 5.63 15.28 -17.17
C PRO A 43 6.38 14.66 -15.98
N ALA A 44 7.71 14.67 -16.05
CA ALA A 44 8.58 14.15 -15.00
C ALA A 44 8.36 14.84 -13.64
N SER A 45 7.95 16.11 -13.62
CA SER A 45 7.61 16.84 -12.40
C SER A 45 6.46 16.20 -11.61
N ILE A 46 5.43 15.68 -12.28
CA ILE A 46 4.32 14.97 -11.62
C ILE A 46 4.79 13.59 -11.15
N VAL A 47 5.49 12.85 -12.02
CA VAL A 47 5.91 11.47 -11.72
C VAL A 47 6.87 11.43 -10.54
N PHE A 48 7.98 12.18 -10.61
CA PHE A 48 9.02 12.17 -9.58
C PHE A 48 8.74 13.12 -8.42
N GLY A 49 7.95 14.18 -8.63
CA GLY A 49 7.66 15.17 -7.60
C GLY A 49 6.42 14.85 -6.75
N GLN A 50 5.45 14.12 -7.28
CA GLN A 50 4.17 13.87 -6.59
C GLN A 50 3.87 12.38 -6.45
N VAL A 51 3.92 11.63 -7.55
CA VAL A 51 3.47 10.23 -7.57
C VAL A 51 4.40 9.32 -6.76
N LEU A 52 5.69 9.30 -7.09
CA LEU A 52 6.65 8.43 -6.39
C LEU A 52 6.82 8.80 -4.91
N PRO A 53 6.98 10.09 -4.53
CA PRO A 53 7.05 10.46 -3.12
C PRO A 53 5.78 10.11 -2.36
N GLY A 54 4.60 10.36 -2.95
CA GLY A 54 3.32 10.00 -2.35
C GLY A 54 3.18 8.49 -2.13
N ALA A 55 3.56 7.69 -3.12
CA ALA A 55 3.56 6.23 -3.02
C ALA A 55 4.54 5.72 -1.96
N ALA A 56 5.75 6.31 -1.87
CA ALA A 56 6.73 5.96 -0.84
C ALA A 56 6.21 6.24 0.57
N VAL A 57 5.62 7.42 0.80
CA VAL A 57 5.01 7.77 2.09
C VAL A 57 3.86 6.83 2.44
N ALA A 58 3.01 6.47 1.47
CA ALA A 58 1.92 5.51 1.69
C ALA A 58 2.44 4.13 2.10
N VAL A 59 3.47 3.62 1.42
CA VAL A 59 4.10 2.32 1.74
C VAL A 59 4.70 2.36 3.15
N MET A 60 5.42 3.42 3.51
CA MET A 60 5.98 3.58 4.85
C MET A 60 4.89 3.60 5.92
N ALA A 61 3.86 4.44 5.74
CA ALA A 61 2.75 4.57 6.69
C ALA A 61 2.01 3.24 6.90
N GLY A 62 1.76 2.48 5.83
CA GLY A 62 1.12 1.17 5.92
C GLY A 62 1.94 0.14 6.71
N ASN A 63 3.26 0.11 6.51
CA ASN A 63 4.14 -0.80 7.26
C ASN A 63 4.23 -0.43 8.74
N PHE A 64 4.31 0.87 9.08
CA PHE A 64 4.25 1.31 10.47
C PHE A 64 2.91 0.93 11.13
N TYR A 65 1.80 1.09 10.41
CA TYR A 65 0.49 0.72 10.90
C TYR A 65 0.37 -0.79 11.18
N TYR A 66 0.88 -1.64 10.29
CA TYR A 66 0.86 -3.09 10.51
C TYR A 66 1.81 -3.54 11.61
N ALA A 67 3.00 -2.94 11.73
CA ALA A 67 3.91 -3.21 12.84
C ALA A 67 3.28 -2.85 14.19
N TRP A 68 2.64 -1.68 14.28
CA TRP A 68 1.90 -1.28 15.48
C TRP A 68 0.72 -2.21 15.79
N SER A 69 -0.04 -2.61 14.76
CA SER A 69 -1.19 -3.51 14.89
C SER A 69 -0.75 -4.90 15.38
N ALA A 70 0.37 -5.42 14.88
CA ALA A 70 0.96 -6.68 15.33
C ALA A 70 1.37 -6.60 16.81
N ALA A 71 2.08 -5.54 17.22
CA ALA A 71 2.46 -5.34 18.61
C ALA A 71 1.25 -5.17 19.54
N ARG A 72 0.19 -4.48 19.08
CA ARG A 72 -1.07 -4.35 19.83
C ARG A 72 -1.76 -5.71 19.99
N LEU A 73 -1.80 -6.53 18.94
CA LEU A 73 -2.42 -7.85 18.97
C LEU A 73 -1.62 -8.83 19.84
N ALA A 74 -0.30 -8.83 19.75
CA ALA A 74 0.60 -9.64 20.58
C ALA A 74 0.36 -9.40 22.08
N ARG A 75 0.22 -8.13 22.48
CA ARG A 75 -0.11 -7.76 23.87
C ARG A 75 -1.52 -8.17 24.29
N LYS A 76 -2.50 -8.06 23.38
CA LYS A 76 -3.90 -8.43 23.66
C LYS A 76 -4.06 -9.94 23.86
N GLU A 77 -3.42 -10.75 23.02
CA GLU A 77 -3.54 -12.21 23.04
C GLU A 77 -2.47 -12.89 23.90
N ASN A 78 -1.57 -12.11 24.52
CA ASN A 78 -0.41 -12.59 25.28
C ASN A 78 0.42 -13.63 24.51
N ARG A 79 0.80 -13.29 23.27
CA ARG A 79 1.47 -14.17 22.30
C ARG A 79 2.69 -13.49 21.68
N ALA A 80 3.77 -14.26 21.47
CA ALA A 80 5.02 -13.79 20.86
C ALA A 80 5.17 -14.15 19.36
N ASP A 81 4.23 -14.93 18.81
CA ASP A 81 4.25 -15.46 17.44
C ASP A 81 3.42 -14.63 16.46
N VAL A 82 3.12 -13.38 16.81
CA VAL A 82 2.39 -12.45 15.92
C VAL A 82 3.37 -11.78 14.95
N THR A 83 3.09 -11.88 13.65
CA THR A 83 3.91 -11.27 12.61
C THR A 83 3.15 -10.14 11.94
N ALA A 84 3.83 -9.02 11.70
CA ALA A 84 3.26 -7.92 10.92
C ALA A 84 3.11 -8.34 9.46
N LEU A 85 1.96 -8.02 8.86
CA LEU A 85 1.79 -8.19 7.42
C LEU A 85 2.64 -7.16 6.68
N SER A 86 3.35 -7.58 5.64
CA SER A 86 4.11 -6.65 4.79
C SER A 86 3.15 -5.81 3.94
N TYR A 87 3.32 -4.49 3.95
CA TYR A 87 2.53 -3.58 3.13
C TYR A 87 3.33 -3.12 1.91
N GLY A 88 2.75 -3.31 0.73
CA GLY A 88 3.34 -2.88 -0.54
C GLY A 88 2.27 -2.59 -1.58
N ILE A 89 2.70 -2.09 -2.74
CA ILE A 89 1.79 -1.83 -3.84
C ILE A 89 1.32 -3.16 -4.44
N SER A 90 -0.01 -3.32 -4.54
CA SER A 90 -0.63 -4.45 -5.23
C SER A 90 -0.51 -4.27 -6.74
N THR A 91 0.31 -5.11 -7.39
CA THR A 91 0.58 -5.03 -8.83
C THR A 91 -0.71 -5.10 -9.67
N PRO A 92 -1.68 -6.01 -9.43
CA PRO A 92 -2.93 -6.02 -10.19
C PRO A 92 -3.71 -4.71 -10.08
N VAL A 93 -3.85 -4.16 -8.87
CA VAL A 93 -4.57 -2.91 -8.62
C VAL A 93 -3.84 -1.74 -9.28
N MET A 94 -2.51 -1.71 -9.19
CA MET A 94 -1.68 -0.72 -9.85
C MET A 94 -1.93 -0.70 -11.37
N PHE A 95 -1.98 -1.85 -12.04
CA PHE A 95 -2.29 -1.93 -13.46
C PHE A 95 -3.71 -1.43 -13.79
N VAL A 96 -4.70 -1.78 -12.96
CA VAL A 96 -6.08 -1.28 -13.12
C VAL A 96 -6.13 0.25 -13.04
N PHE A 97 -5.42 0.87 -12.10
CA PHE A 97 -5.41 2.33 -11.99
C PHE A 97 -4.59 3.00 -13.09
N LEU A 98 -3.43 2.46 -13.46
CA LEU A 98 -2.59 3.05 -14.52
C LEU A 98 -3.28 3.00 -15.89
N PHE A 99 -3.82 1.84 -16.27
CA PHE A 99 -4.32 1.64 -17.63
C PHE A 99 -5.85 1.74 -17.72
N GLY A 100 -6.58 1.43 -16.65
CA GLY A 100 -8.03 1.48 -16.62
C GLY A 100 -8.62 2.82 -16.16
N VAL A 101 -7.84 3.65 -15.47
CA VAL A 101 -8.31 4.95 -14.94
C VAL A 101 -7.46 6.10 -15.46
N LEU A 102 -6.16 6.10 -15.16
CA LEU A 102 -5.26 7.22 -15.45
C LEU A 102 -5.11 7.47 -16.96
N LEU A 103 -4.79 6.43 -17.74
CA LEU A 103 -4.65 6.53 -19.19
C LEU A 103 -5.91 7.04 -19.92
N PRO A 104 -7.11 6.46 -19.72
CA PRO A 104 -8.31 6.95 -20.42
C PRO A 104 -8.67 8.38 -20.03
N ILE A 105 -8.53 8.77 -18.75
CA ILE A 105 -8.78 10.16 -18.35
C ILE A 105 -7.82 11.11 -19.07
N LYS A 106 -6.54 10.75 -19.17
CA LYS A 106 -5.57 11.56 -19.91
C LYS A 106 -5.96 11.70 -21.38
N GLN A 107 -6.37 10.61 -22.02
CA GLN A 107 -6.78 10.63 -23.44
C GLN A 107 -8.04 11.47 -23.66
N MET A 108 -8.97 11.47 -22.71
CA MET A 108 -10.22 12.25 -22.80
C MET A 108 -10.01 13.74 -22.50
N THR A 109 -9.15 14.08 -21.54
CA THR A 109 -8.97 15.46 -21.07
C THR A 109 -7.82 16.20 -21.76
N GLY A 110 -6.81 15.46 -22.24
CA GLY A 110 -5.56 16.02 -22.75
C GLY A 110 -4.65 16.64 -21.67
N ASP A 111 -5.09 16.67 -20.41
CA ASP A 111 -4.41 17.32 -19.29
C ASP A 111 -3.86 16.27 -18.31
N ALA A 112 -2.53 16.23 -18.19
CA ALA A 112 -1.84 15.32 -17.29
C ALA A 112 -2.09 15.62 -15.80
N GLU A 113 -2.23 16.90 -15.44
CA GLU A 113 -2.47 17.29 -14.04
C GLU A 113 -3.90 16.94 -13.63
N MET A 114 -4.87 17.21 -14.51
CA MET A 114 -6.26 16.79 -14.30
C MET A 114 -6.37 15.27 -14.18
N ALA A 115 -5.73 14.53 -15.10
CA ALA A 115 -5.72 13.06 -15.05
C ALA A 115 -5.15 12.54 -13.73
N TRP A 116 -4.02 13.08 -13.27
CA TRP A 116 -3.43 12.70 -11.98
C TRP A 116 -4.39 12.98 -10.81
N LYS A 117 -4.98 14.18 -10.72
CA LYS A 117 -5.91 14.54 -9.64
C LYS A 117 -7.11 13.61 -9.58
N VAL A 118 -7.72 13.34 -10.73
CA VAL A 118 -8.91 12.46 -10.80
C VAL A 118 -8.54 11.02 -10.44
N SER A 119 -7.40 10.52 -10.92
CA SER A 119 -6.93 9.17 -10.54
C SER A 119 -6.63 9.05 -9.05
N VAL A 120 -6.02 10.06 -8.43
CA VAL A 120 -5.78 10.06 -6.98
C VAL A 120 -7.12 10.06 -6.21
N ALA A 121 -8.10 10.85 -6.65
CA ALA A 121 -9.43 10.84 -6.05
C ALA A 121 -10.11 9.47 -6.20
N ALA A 122 -10.01 8.84 -7.36
CA ALA A 122 -10.53 7.50 -7.61
C ALA A 122 -9.85 6.44 -6.70
N CYS A 123 -8.53 6.51 -6.52
CA CYS A 123 -7.79 5.67 -5.58
C CYS A 123 -8.32 5.82 -4.16
N PHE A 124 -8.52 7.06 -3.71
CA PHE A 124 -9.03 7.35 -2.36
C PHE A 124 -10.44 6.80 -2.14
N ILE A 125 -11.35 7.01 -3.11
CA ILE A 125 -12.71 6.49 -3.06
C ILE A 125 -12.72 4.96 -3.05
N SER A 126 -11.90 4.32 -3.90
CA SER A 126 -11.75 2.85 -3.91
C SER A 126 -11.26 2.31 -2.57
N GLY A 127 -10.32 3.01 -1.91
CA GLY A 127 -9.88 2.70 -0.55
C GLY A 127 -11.01 2.82 0.48
N ALA A 128 -11.79 3.89 0.42
CA ALA A 128 -12.94 4.10 1.32
C ALA A 128 -14.02 3.03 1.14
N ILE A 129 -14.33 2.65 -0.11
CA ILE A 129 -15.25 1.55 -0.41
C ILE A 129 -14.71 0.23 0.16
N SER A 130 -13.42 -0.05 -0.05
CA SER A 130 -12.79 -1.27 0.46
C SER A 130 -12.84 -1.34 2.00
N ALA A 131 -12.62 -0.21 2.67
CA ALA A 131 -12.76 -0.12 4.12
C ALA A 131 -14.21 -0.37 4.57
N ALA A 132 -15.20 0.21 3.89
CA ALA A 132 -16.62 0.00 4.20
C ALA A 132 -17.04 -1.47 4.00
N VAL A 133 -16.63 -2.08 2.88
CA VAL A 133 -16.91 -3.49 2.57
C VAL A 133 -16.22 -4.43 3.56
N SER A 134 -15.04 -4.06 4.07
CA SER A 134 -14.31 -4.88 5.05
C SER A 134 -15.10 -5.15 6.35
N LEU A 135 -16.05 -4.27 6.70
CA LEU A 135 -16.95 -4.46 7.85
C LEU A 135 -17.94 -5.61 7.64
N ILE A 136 -18.33 -5.86 6.39
CA ILE A 136 -19.27 -6.91 5.98
C ILE A 136 -18.52 -8.20 5.66
N GLY A 137 -17.20 -8.14 5.43
CA GLY A 137 -16.37 -9.27 5.01
C GLY A 137 -16.50 -10.51 5.91
N ARG A 138 -16.59 -10.34 7.24
CA ARG A 138 -16.83 -11.47 8.16
C ARG A 138 -18.17 -12.15 7.88
N TRP A 139 -19.23 -11.40 7.61
CA TRP A 139 -20.56 -11.98 7.37
C TRP A 139 -20.57 -12.87 6.11
N ALA A 140 -19.93 -12.42 5.02
CA ALA A 140 -19.83 -13.16 3.77
C ALA A 140 -18.89 -14.38 3.81
N GLN A 141 -18.02 -14.49 4.83
CA GLN A 141 -17.18 -15.68 5.02
C GLN A 141 -17.92 -16.82 5.73
N TYR A 142 -18.98 -16.52 6.48
CA TYR A 142 -19.70 -17.48 7.30
C TYR A 142 -21.03 -17.96 6.71
N HIS A 143 -21.51 -17.35 5.62
CA HIS A 143 -22.72 -17.71 4.89
C HIS A 143 -22.41 -17.89 3.41
#